data_AF-A0A2M8SBE0-F1
#
_entry.id   AF-A0A2M8SBE0-F1
#
_cell.length_a   1.000
_cell.length_b   1.000
_cell.length_c   1.000
_cell.angle_alpha   90.00
_cell.angle_beta   90.00
_cell.angle_gamma   90.00
#
_symmetry.space_group_name_H-M   'P 1'
#
loop_
_entity.id
_entity.type
_entity.pdbx_description
1 polymer ?
#
loop_
_entity_poly.entity_id
_entity_poly.type
_entity_poly.pdbx_seq_one_letter_code
_entity_poly.pdbx_strand_id
1 'polypeptide(L)' 'MMESYDVIVVGAGPAGYVCAIRAAQLGQKTAIVDKQWLGGVCLRQVL' A
#
# COMPACT_ATOMS: atom_id res chain seq x y z
N MET A 1 -4.51 4.71 -20.90
CA MET A 1 -3.80 5.93 -20.48
C MET A 1 -3.02 5.58 -19.22
N MET A 2 -1.78 6.07 -19.05
CA MET A 2 -0.97 5.78 -17.87
C MET A 2 -1.34 6.76 -16.76
N GLU A 3 -1.83 6.26 -15.63
CA GLU A 3 -2.09 7.06 -14.43
C GLU A 3 -0.75 7.42 -13.78
N SER A 4 -0.46 8.72 -13.62
CA SER A 4 0.67 9.18 -12.82
C SER A 4 0.33 9.09 -11.33
N TYR A 5 1.32 8.67 -10.54
CA TYR A 5 1.26 8.63 -9.07
C TYR A 5 2.52 9.28 -8.51
N ASP A 6 2.38 9.99 -7.40
CA ASP A 6 3.51 10.60 -6.70
C ASP A 6 4.26 9.57 -5.86
N VAL A 7 3.52 8.58 -5.31
CA VAL A 7 4.05 7.49 -4.49
C VAL A 7 3.41 6.18 -4.89
N ILE A 8 4.23 5.15 -5.11
CA ILE A 8 3.78 3.77 -5.31
C ILE A 8 4.41 2.91 -4.21
N VAL A 9 3.57 2.28 -3.39
CA VAL A 9 3.99 1.37 -2.32
C VAL A 9 3.81 -0.07 -2.78
N VAL A 10 4.88 -0.88 -2.69
CA VAL A 10 4.84 -2.31 -3.03
C VAL A 10 4.78 -3.12 -1.74
N GLY A 11 3.69 -3.87 -1.58
CA GLY A 11 3.35 -4.63 -0.37
C GLY A 11 2.38 -3.87 0.53
N ALA A 12 1.30 -4.52 0.95
CA ALA A 12 0.24 -3.98 1.80
C ALA A 12 0.17 -4.62 3.19
N GLY A 13 1.31 -5.09 3.70
CA GLY A 13 1.48 -5.44 5.10
C GLY A 13 1.40 -4.22 6.04
N PRO A 14 1.62 -4.40 7.37
CA PRO A 14 1.52 -3.32 8.36
C PRO A 14 2.37 -2.09 8.02
N ALA A 15 3.59 -2.28 7.51
CA ALA A 15 4.41 -1.16 7.06
C ALA A 15 3.85 -0.48 5.80
N GLY A 16 3.36 -1.29 4.85
CA GLY A 16 2.93 -0.83 3.54
C GLY A 16 1.66 0.00 3.56
N TYR A 17 0.58 -0.52 4.18
CA TYR A 17 -0.66 0.26 4.24
C TYR A 17 -0.51 1.50 5.11
N VAL A 18 0.29 1.47 6.18
CA VAL A 18 0.55 2.67 7.01
C VAL A 18 1.31 3.73 6.20
N CYS A 19 2.33 3.33 5.43
CA CYS A 19 3.05 4.24 4.55
C CYS A 19 2.10 4.87 3.51
N ALA A 20 1.28 4.06 2.84
CA ALA A 20 0.35 4.53 1.82
C ALA A 20 -0.72 5.48 2.40
N ILE A 21 -1.28 5.15 3.57
CA ILE A 21 -2.23 6.03 4.27
C ILE A 21 -1.56 7.35 4.62
N ARG A 22 -0.33 7.32 5.15
CA ARG A 22 0.36 8.55 5.55
C ARG A 22 0.72 9.42 4.34
N ALA A 23 1.14 8.81 3.23
CA ALA A 23 1.40 9.52 1.99
C ALA A 23 0.13 10.20 1.44
N ALA A 24 -1.00 9.49 1.45
CA ALA A 24 -2.29 10.06 1.04
C ALA A 24 -2.75 11.21 1.96
N GLN A 25 -2.56 11.08 3.28
CA GLN A 25 -2.85 12.17 4.24
C GLN A 25 -1.99 13.41 4.03
N LEU A 26 -0.80 13.27 3.46
CA LEU A 26 0.08 14.39 3.09
C LEU A 26 -0.24 14.98 1.71
N GLY A 27 -1.33 14.51 1.07
CA GLY A 27 -1.80 15.02 -0.22
C GLY A 27 -1.16 14.37 -1.44
N GLN A 28 -0.37 13.31 -1.28
CA GLN A 28 0.26 12.61 -2.40
C GLN A 28 -0.74 11.66 -3.08
N LYS A 29 -0.81 11.69 -4.42
CA LYS A 29 -1.57 10.70 -5.19
C LYS A 29 -0.85 9.34 -5.09
N THR A 30 -1.36 8.49 -4.20
CA THR A 30 -0.68 7.28 -3.77
C THR A 30 -1.35 6.02 -4.31
N ALA A 31 -0.57 5.11 -4.86
CA ALA A 31 -1.00 3.74 -5.15
C ALA A 31 -0.33 2.75 -4.19
N ILE A 32 -1.04 1.68 -3.84
CA ILE A 32 -0.48 0.53 -3.13
C ILE A 32 -0.80 -0.73 -3.93
N VAL A 33 0.20 -1.59 -4.10
CA VAL A 33 0.07 -2.84 -4.85
C VAL A 33 0.51 -4.00 -3.98
N ASP A 34 -0.34 -5.00 -3.86
CA ASP A 34 -0.04 -6.26 -3.18
C ASP A 34 -0.51 -7.43 -4.05
N LYS A 35 0.24 -8.54 -3.98
CA LYS A 35 -0.05 -9.74 -4.79
C LYS A 35 -1.23 -10.53 -4.23
N GLN A 36 -1.47 -10.49 -2.92
CA GLN A 36 -2.41 -11.37 -2.25
C GLN A 36 -3.46 -10.61 -1.46
N TRP A 37 -3.08 -10.03 -0.32
CA TRP A 37 -4.04 -9.47 0.62
C TRP A 37 -3.55 -8.22 1.32
N LEU A 38 -4.44 -7.23 1.43
CA LEU A 38 -4.27 -6.10 2.34
C LEU A 38 -4.15 -6.61 3.79
N GLY A 39 -3.20 -6.04 4.52
CA GLY A 39 -2.85 -6.43 5.89
C GLY A 39 -1.66 -7.39 6.00
N GLY A 40 -1.28 -8.05 4.90
CA GLY A 40 -0.16 -9.01 4.87
C GLY A 40 -0.27 -10.13 5.91
N VAL A 41 0.87 -10.73 6.25
CA VAL A 41 0.95 -11.87 7.18
C VAL A 41 0.40 -11.58 8.57
N CYS A 42 0.48 -10.33 9.02
CA CYS A 42 0.05 -9.94 10.38
C CYS A 42 -1.47 -10.02 10.57
N LEU A 43 -2.25 -9.80 9.50
CA LEU A 43 -3.72 -9.87 9.54
C LEU A 43 -4.27 -11.16 8.91
N ARG A 44 -3.49 -11.77 8.01
CA ARG A 44 -3.80 -13.06 7.39
C ARG A 44 -2.53 -13.90 7.37
N GLN A 45 -2.41 -14.79 8.34
CA GLN A 45 -1.31 -15.76 8.40
C GLN A 45 -1.40 -16.64 7.15
N VAL A 46 -0.38 -16.58 6.29
CA VAL A 46 -0.21 -17.54 5.20
C VAL A 46 0.49 -18.76 5.83
N LEU A 47 -0.32 -19.77 6.18
CA LEU A 47 0.13 -21.15 6.34
C LEU A 47 0.04 -21.84 4.97
#